data_AF-A0A0D0DCF4-F1
#
_entry.id   AF-A0A0D0DCF4-F1
#
_cell.length_a   1.000
_cell.length_b   1.000
_cell.length_c   1.000
_cell.angle_alpha   90.00
_cell.angle_beta   90.00
_cell.angle_gamma   90.00
#
_symmetry.space_group_name_H-M   'P 1'
#
loop_
_entity.id
_entity.type
_entity.pdbx_description
1 polymer ?
#
loop_
_entity_poly.entity_id
_entity_poly.type
_entity_poly.pdbx_seq_one_letter_code
_entity_poly.pdbx_strand_id
1 'polypeptide(L)' 'RACTVLTIELGVPDLPNHLQCFLFNQCNTDDRISSEDIRLSDCPTFTGPLKIFNSATAIFVSPSDPSGMGG' A
#
# COMPACT_ATOMS: atom_id res chain seq x y z
N ARG A 1 -14.48 -2.72 -4.72
CA ARG A 1 -14.13 -4.15 -4.51
C ARG A 1 -12.63 -4.43 -4.59
N ALA A 2 -11.84 -3.78 -5.46
CA ALA A 2 -10.39 -4.01 -5.51
C ALA A 2 -9.65 -3.61 -4.21
N CYS A 3 -10.04 -2.50 -3.59
CA CYS A 3 -9.39 -1.99 -2.37
C CYS A 3 -9.52 -2.94 -1.16
N THR A 4 -10.63 -3.67 -1.05
CA THR A 4 -10.86 -4.64 0.04
C THR A 4 -10.06 -5.93 -0.14
N VAL A 5 -9.76 -6.32 -1.39
CA VAL A 5 -8.88 -7.47 -1.65
C VAL A 5 -7.44 -7.11 -1.26
N LEU A 6 -6.97 -5.94 -1.68
CA LEU A 6 -5.63 -5.45 -1.33
C LEU A 6 -5.43 -5.29 0.19
N THR A 7 -6.48 -4.91 0.90
CA THR A 7 -6.48 -4.84 2.36
C THR A 7 -6.06 -6.18 3.00
N ILE A 8 -6.58 -7.29 2.46
CA ILE A 8 -6.28 -8.64 2.94
C ILE A 8 -4.87 -9.06 2.51
N GLU A 9 -4.55 -8.90 1.23
CA GLU A 9 -3.26 -9.29 0.65
C GLU A 9 -2.07 -8.58 1.30
N LEU A 10 -2.22 -7.29 1.61
CA LEU A 10 -1.18 -6.49 2.26
C LEU A 10 -1.22 -6.56 3.79
N GLY A 11 -2.27 -7.14 4.38
CA GLY A 11 -2.48 -7.16 5.82
C GLY A 11 -2.72 -5.77 6.44
N VAL A 12 -3.26 -4.82 5.66
CA VAL A 12 -3.51 -3.44 6.08
C VAL A 12 -5.02 -3.16 6.10
N PRO A 13 -5.73 -3.43 7.22
CA PRO A 13 -7.18 -3.25 7.33
C PRO A 13 -7.66 -1.84 7.00
N ASP A 14 -6.87 -0.84 7.39
CA ASP A 14 -7.19 0.59 7.19
C ASP A 14 -6.69 1.15 5.85
N LEU A 15 -6.29 0.31 4.90
CA LEU A 15 -5.83 0.74 3.58
C LEU A 15 -6.80 1.71 2.89
N PRO A 16 -8.15 1.54 2.96
CA PRO A 16 -9.07 2.51 2.39
C PRO A 16 -8.95 3.91 3.00
N ASN A 17 -8.63 4.00 4.29
CA ASN A 17 -8.51 5.29 4.98
C ASN A 17 -7.22 6.00 4.55
N HIS A 18 -6.11 5.25 4.51
CA HIS A 18 -4.82 5.74 4.05
C HIS A 18 -4.89 6.23 2.59
N LEU A 19 -5.59 5.48 1.73
CA LEU A 19 -5.78 5.86 0.33
C LEU A 19 -6.54 7.19 0.21
N GLN A 20 -7.60 7.39 1.00
CA GLN A 20 -8.39 8.63 0.98
C GLN A 20 -7.57 9.82 1.46
N CYS A 21 -6.81 9.68 2.55
CA CYS A 21 -5.90 10.74 3.03
C CYS A 21 -4.78 11.04 2.02
N PHE A 22 -4.19 10.01 1.42
CA PHE A 22 -3.17 10.18 0.39
C PHE A 22 -3.74 10.95 -0.82
N LEU A 23 -4.92 10.55 -1.32
CA LEU A 23 -5.57 11.24 -2.43
C LEU A 23 -5.95 12.68 -2.07
N PHE A 24 -6.40 12.93 -0.84
CA PHE A 24 -6.63 14.29 -0.35
C PHE A 24 -5.36 15.12 -0.48
N ASN A 25 -4.22 14.63 0.02
CA ASN A 25 -2.94 15.35 -0.07
C ASN A 25 -2.46 15.55 -1.51
N GLN A 26 -2.76 14.63 -2.43
CA GLN A 26 -2.37 14.77 -3.83
C GLN A 26 -3.28 15.71 -4.62
N CYS A 27 -4.57 15.79 -4.27
CA CYS A 27 -5.54 16.63 -4.96
C CYS A 27 -5.61 18.06 -4.41
N ASN A 28 -5.26 18.27 -3.14
CA ASN A 28 -5.17 19.61 -2.57
C ASN A 28 -3.80 20.21 -2.88
N THR A 29 -3.78 21.25 -3.71
CA THR A 29 -2.57 22.04 -4.02
C THR A 29 -2.27 23.10 -2.95
N ASP A 30 -3.15 23.24 -1.95
CA ASP A 30 -2.93 24.10 -0.81
C ASP A 30 -2.23 23.32 0.31
N ASP A 31 -0.91 23.47 0.38
CA ASP A 31 -0.04 22.82 1.38
C ASP A 31 -0.34 23.25 2.83
N ARG A 32 -1.26 24.19 3.05
CA ARG A 32 -1.62 24.68 4.39
C ARG A 32 -2.53 23.72 5.15
N ILE A 33 -3.19 22.79 4.47
CA ILE A 33 -4.13 21.83 5.08
C ILE A 33 -3.70 20.42 4.70
N SER A 34 -3.22 19.67 5.70
CA SER A 34 -2.90 18.26 5.53
C SER A 34 -4.13 17.39 5.77
N SER A 35 -4.12 16.18 5.21
CA SER A 35 -5.09 15.12 5.58
C SER A 35 -5.08 14.79 7.08
N GLU A 36 -4.00 15.13 7.79
CA GLU A 36 -3.89 14.97 9.25
C GLU A 36 -4.72 15.99 10.03
N ASP A 37 -5.03 17.14 9.43
CA ASP A 37 -5.75 18.24 10.08
C ASP A 37 -7.28 18.13 9.93
N ILE A 38 -7.76 17.21 9.08
CA ILE A 38 -9.18 17.05 8.73
C ILE A 38 -9.74 15.70 9.16
N ARG A 39 -11.06 15.59 9.25
CA ARG A 39 -11.72 14.31 9.53
C ARG A 39 -11.69 13.46 8.27
N LEU A 40 -11.58 12.15 8.44
CA LEU A 40 -11.65 11.21 7.33
C LEU A 40 -12.97 11.32 6.53
N SER A 41 -14.06 11.76 7.17
CA SER A 41 -15.34 12.05 6.49
C SER A 41 -15.23 13.15 5.44
N ASP A 42 -14.24 14.02 5.57
CA ASP A 42 -14.01 15.16 4.70
C ASP A 42 -13.02 14.79 3.57
N CYS A 43 -12.38 13.63 3.67
CA CYS A 43 -11.55 13.08 2.59
C CYS A 43 -12.43 12.55 1.45
N PRO A 44 -11.96 12.65 0.20
CA PRO A 44 -12.70 12.13 -0.95
C PRO A 44 -12.75 10.60 -0.90
N THR A 45 -13.94 10.03 -1.04
CA THR A 45 -14.10 8.57 -1.15
C THR A 45 -13.58 8.08 -2.49
N PHE A 46 -12.70 7.08 -2.47
CA PHE A 46 -12.20 6.45 -3.69
C PHE A 46 -13.04 5.22 -4.07
N THR A 47 -13.74 5.30 -5.21
CA THR A 47 -14.52 4.17 -5.77
C THR A 47 -14.01 3.71 -7.15
N GLY A 48 -12.93 4.31 -7.64
CA GLY A 48 -12.37 4.02 -8.95
C GLY A 48 -11.66 2.65 -9.06
N PRO A 49 -11.25 2.28 -10.28
CA PRO A 49 -10.43 1.09 -10.49
C PRO A 49 -9.02 1.28 -9.90
N LEU A 50 -8.52 0.27 -9.19
CA LEU A 50 -7.13 0.21 -8.72
C LEU A 50 -6.32 -0.65 -9.67
N LYS A 51 -5.16 -0.15 -10.08
CA LYS A 51 -4.18 -0.90 -10.87
C LYS A 51 -2.93 -1.11 -10.02
N ILE A 52 -2.53 -2.38 -9.89
CA ILE A 52 -1.39 -2.79 -9.08
C ILE A 52 -0.18 -2.93 -10.03
N PHE A 53 0.92 -2.29 -9.68
CA PHE A 53 2.20 -2.46 -10.35
C PHE A 53 3.19 -3.00 -9.32
N ASN A 54 3.55 -4.27 -9.42
CA ASN A 54 4.58 -4.86 -8.57
C ASN A 54 5.95 -4.41 -9.09
N SER A 55 6.59 -3.48 -8.38
CA SER A 55 7.87 -2.88 -8.80
C SER A 55 9.09 -3.68 -8.34
N ALA A 56 8.95 -4.57 -7.35
CA ALA A 56 10.05 -5.35 -6.81
C ALA A 56 9.57 -6.74 -6.36
N THR A 57 10.18 -7.77 -6.94
CA THR A 57 10.08 -9.14 -6.44
C THR A 57 11.34 -9.44 -5.62
N ALA A 58 11.17 -9.71 -4.33
CA ALA A 58 12.26 -10.20 -3.48
C ALA A 58 12.35 -11.71 -3.61
N ILE A 59 13.52 -12.21 -4.03
CA ILE A 59 13.81 -13.65 -4.06
C ILE A 59 14.63 -13.96 -2.81
N PHE A 60 14.06 -14.71 -1.87
CA PHE A 60 14.80 -15.25 -0.75
C PHE A 60 15.51 -16.54 -1.19
N VAL A 61 16.84 -16.51 -1.23
CA VAL A 61 17.66 -17.69 -1.48
C VAL A 61 18.15 -18.21 -0.13
N SER A 62 17.62 -19.35 0.31
CA SER A 62 18.21 -20.08 1.44
C SER A 62 19.59 -20.57 1.01
N PRO A 63 20.66 -20.33 1.79
CA PRO A 63 21.95 -20.92 1.51
C PRO A 63 21.84 -22.42 1.79
N SER A 64 21.60 -23.21 0.75
CA SER A 64 21.71 -24.66 0.85
C SER A 64 23.16 -25.00 1.25
N ASP A 65 23.30 -25.69 2.37
CA ASP A 65 24.53 -26.22 2.95
C ASP A 65 25.49 -26.80 1.90
N PRO A 66 26.66 -26.18 1.63
CA PRO A 66 27.69 -26.81 0.83
C PRO A 66 28.55 -27.70 1.74
N SER A 67 27.94 -28.71 2.37
CA SER A 67 28.72 -29.81 2.94
C SER A 67 29.13 -30.74 1.81
N GLY A 68 30.19 -30.34 1.12
CA GLY A 68 30.90 -31.17 0.16
C GLY A 68 31.43 -32.42 0.84
N MET A 69 30.65 -33.50 0.82
CA MET A 69 31.18 -34.85 1.00
C MET A 69 31.53 -35.41 -0.38
N GLY A 70 32.67 -34.96 -0.89
CA GLY A 70 33.47 -35.68 -1.87
C GLY A 70 34.83 -35.92 -1.23
N GLY A 71 34.92 -37.02 -0.47
CA GLY A 71 36.22 -37.58 -0.03
C GLY A 71 36.95 -38.23 -1.20
#